data_AF-A0A165TJM0-F1
#
_entry.id   AF-A0A165TJM0-F1
#
_cell.length_a   1.000
_cell.length_b   1.000
_cell.length_c   1.000
_cell.angle_alpha   90.00
_cell.angle_beta   90.00
_cell.angle_gamma   90.00
#
_symmetry.space_group_name_H-M   'P 1'
#
loop_
_entity.id
_entity.type
_entity.pdbx_description
1 polymer ?
#
loop_
_entity_poly.entity_id
_entity_poly.type
_entity_poly.pdbx_seq_one_letter_code
_entity_poly.pdbx_strand_id
1 'polypeptide(L)' 'MAGDRKTVNCPVNEQTANGEVVGRCYFHLQDGFTCPRHGNVEAAVAYFEKTGKLTLESKLHNAERA' A
#
# COMPACT_ATOMS: atom_id res chain seq x y z
N MET A 1 21.49 -11.93 -8.86
CA MET A 1 21.70 -10.84 -7.88
C MET A 1 20.36 -10.52 -7.25
N ALA A 2 20.10 -10.97 -6.03
CA ALA A 2 18.90 -10.58 -5.28
C ALA A 2 19.16 -9.15 -4.77
N GLY A 3 18.76 -8.15 -5.55
CA GLY A 3 18.92 -6.75 -5.17
C GLY A 3 18.16 -6.48 -3.87
N ASP A 4 18.77 -5.71 -2.97
CA ASP A 4 18.14 -5.11 -1.79
C ASP A 4 16.77 -4.54 -2.16
N ARG A 5 15.71 -5.35 -2.03
CA ARG A 5 14.34 -4.84 -1.98
C ARG A 5 14.28 -4.07 -0.68
N LYS A 6 14.51 -2.76 -0.76
CA LYS A 6 14.31 -1.83 0.34
C LYS A 6 13.01 -2.23 1.03
N THR A 7 13.08 -2.46 2.33
CA THR A 7 11.90 -2.68 3.19
C THR A 7 11.09 -1.39 3.22
N VAL A 8 10.33 -1.16 2.16
CA VAL A 8 9.49 0.02 2.02
C VAL A 8 8.26 -0.14 2.94
N ASN A 9 7.89 0.95 3.59
CA ASN A 9 6.62 0.99 4.31
C ASN A 9 5.48 0.91 3.30
N CYS A 10 4.40 0.26 3.69
CA CYS A 10 3.18 0.13 2.91
C CYS A 10 2.78 1.50 2.30
N PRO A 11 2.63 1.59 0.95
CA PRO A 11 2.30 2.84 0.27
C PRO A 11 0.79 3.14 0.34
N VAL A 12 0.17 2.87 1.49
CA VAL A 12 -1.27 3.02 1.71
C VAL A 12 -1.51 4.12 2.73
N ASN A 13 -2.46 5.01 2.42
CA ASN A 13 -3.04 5.95 3.35
C ASN A 13 -4.30 5.31 3.96
N GLU A 14 -4.21 5.03 5.24
CA GLU A 14 -5.27 4.44 6.06
C GLU A 14 -6.40 5.44 6.24
N GLN A 15 -7.62 4.92 6.22
CA GLN A 15 -8.82 5.72 6.39
C GLN A 15 -9.66 5.17 7.53
N THR A 16 -10.41 6.04 8.19
CA THR A 16 -11.51 5.64 9.05
C THR A 16 -12.66 5.07 8.21
N ALA A 17 -13.62 4.41 8.87
CA ALA A 17 -14.79 3.84 8.19
C ALA A 17 -15.66 4.88 7.46
N ASN A 18 -15.65 6.13 7.90
CA ASN A 18 -16.31 7.27 7.23
C ASN A 18 -15.44 7.92 6.12
N GLY A 19 -14.27 7.35 5.81
CA GLY A 19 -13.42 7.76 4.69
C GLY A 19 -12.42 8.88 5.00
N GLU A 20 -12.29 9.31 6.26
CA GLU A 20 -11.30 10.33 6.64
C GLU A 20 -9.89 9.73 6.69
N VAL A 21 -8.90 10.45 6.17
CA VAL A 21 -7.51 9.97 6.13
C VAL A 21 -6.88 10.07 7.52
N VAL A 22 -6.44 8.94 8.06
CA VAL A 22 -5.76 8.85 9.36
C VAL A 22 -4.26 9.05 9.20
N GLY A 23 -3.69 8.55 8.11
CA GLY A 23 -2.27 8.69 7.80
C GLY A 23 -1.71 7.51 7.02
N ARG A 24 -0.39 7.50 6.83
CA ARG A 24 0.30 6.41 6.12
C ARG A 24 0.37 5.16 7.00
N CYS A 25 0.18 4.00 6.38
CA CYS A 25 0.51 2.70 6.96
C CYS A 25 2.04 2.54 7.10
N TYR A 26 2.52 2.38 8.33
CA TYR A 26 3.95 2.24 8.63
C TYR A 26 4.44 0.79 8.69
N PHE A 27 3.59 -0.20 8.40
CA PHE A 27 4.03 -1.58 8.31
C PHE A 27 4.99 -1.77 7.14
N HIS A 28 6.12 -2.44 7.40
CA HIS A 28 7.03 -2.87 6.34
C HIS A 28 6.36 -3.94 5.48
N LEU A 29 6.57 -3.85 4.17
CA LEU A 29 6.14 -4.90 3.26
C LEU A 29 7.01 -6.15 3.45
N GLN A 30 6.34 -7.26 3.72
CA GLN A 30 6.92 -8.58 3.52
C GLN A 30 7.13 -8.77 2.01
N ASP A 31 8.21 -9.45 1.62
CA ASP A 31 8.54 -9.81 0.23
C ASP A 31 8.59 -8.66 -0.82
N GLY A 32 8.40 -7.42 -0.37
CA GLY A 32 8.27 -6.20 -1.16
C GLY A 32 6.83 -5.80 -1.51
N PHE A 33 5.83 -6.65 -1.25
CA PHE A 33 4.44 -6.44 -1.71
C PHE A 33 3.36 -6.79 -0.70
N THR A 34 3.65 -7.57 0.34
CA THR A 34 2.62 -8.02 1.29
C THR A 34 2.64 -7.19 2.56
N CYS A 35 1.58 -6.42 2.80
CA CYS A 35 1.37 -5.71 4.05
C CYS A 35 0.62 -6.61 5.04
N PRO A 36 1.06 -6.75 6.31
CA PRO A 36 0.35 -7.55 7.31
C PRO A 36 -1.05 -7.04 7.65
N ARG A 37 -1.35 -5.76 7.36
CA ARG A 37 -2.68 -5.15 7.56
C ARG A 37 -3.54 -5.15 6.29
N HIS A 38 -2.94 -4.86 5.15
CA HIS A 38 -3.67 -4.59 3.89
C HIS A 38 -3.59 -5.73 2.87
N GLY A 39 -2.86 -6.81 3.18
CA GLY A 39 -2.66 -7.93 2.26
C GLY A 39 -1.71 -7.57 1.11
N ASN A 40 -1.97 -8.12 -0.08
CA ASN A 40 -1.16 -7.84 -1.25
C ASN A 40 -1.41 -6.40 -1.74
N VAL A 41 -0.37 -5.58 -1.73
CA VAL A 41 -0.39 -4.17 -2.15
C VAL A 41 0.48 -3.90 -3.37
N GLU A 42 0.78 -4.91 -4.21
CA GLU A 42 1.62 -4.79 -5.41
C GLU A 42 1.19 -3.64 -6.32
N ALA A 43 -0.12 -3.49 -6.57
CA ALA A 43 -0.65 -2.39 -7.37
C ALA A 43 -0.40 -1.01 -6.73
N ALA A 44 -0.48 -0.91 -5.40
CA ALA A 44 -0.19 0.33 -4.68
C ALA A 44 1.32 0.64 -4.66
N VAL A 45 2.18 -0.38 -4.60
CA VAL A 45 3.64 -0.24 -4.76
C VAL A 45 3.95 0.31 -6.15
N ALA A 46 3.44 -0.31 -7.21
CA ALA A 46 3.64 0.15 -8.58
C ALA A 46 3.13 1.59 -8.79
N TYR A 47 1.97 1.93 -8.20
CA TYR A 47 1.44 3.29 -8.24
C TYR A 47 2.36 4.29 -7.51
N PHE A 48 2.86 3.93 -6.34
CA PHE A 48 3.75 4.77 -5.55
C PHE A 48 5.11 4.97 -6.25
N GLU A 49 5.70 3.92 -6.80
CA GLU A 49 6.95 4.01 -7.57
C GLU A 49 6.80 4.91 -8.80
N LYS A 50 5.65 4.85 -9.48
CA LYS A 50 5.37 5.67 -10.66
C LYS A 50 5.08 7.14 -10.34
N THR A 51 4.40 7.41 -9.21
CA THR A 51 3.80 8.73 -8.96
C THR A 51 4.32 9.45 -7.72
N GLY A 52 4.99 8.74 -6.82
CA GLY A 52 5.36 9.21 -5.48
C GLY A 52 4.16 9.41 -4.53
N LYS A 53 2.94 9.00 -4.93
CA LYS A 53 1.70 9.21 -4.16
C LYS A 53 1.21 7.94 -3.49
N LEU A 54 0.71 8.08 -2.26
CA LEU A 54 0.12 6.98 -1.50
C LEU A 54 -1.28 6.64 -2.02
N THR A 55 -1.62 5.35 -2.01
CA THR A 55 -2.95 4.84 -2.37
C THR A 55 -3.89 4.92 -1.18
N LEU A 56 -5.11 5.42 -1.37
CA LEU A 56 -6.12 5.42 -0.31
C LEU A 56 -6.62 4.00 -0.01
N GLU A 57 -6.78 3.63 1.26
CA GLU A 57 -7.25 2.30 1.68
C GLU A 57 -8.61 1.93 1.06
N SER A 58 -9.52 2.91 0.91
CA SER A 58 -10.80 2.70 0.20
C SER A 58 -10.65 2.31 -1.27
N LYS A 59 -9.54 2.67 -1.92
CA LYS A 59 -9.27 2.33 -3.32
C LYS A 59 -8.58 0.99 -3.50
N LEU A 60 -8.11 0.37 -2.41
CA LEU A 60 -7.46 -0.94 -2.43
C LEU A 60 -8.47 -2.05 -2.72
N HIS A 61 -9.62 -2.03 -2.05
CA HIS A 61 -10.66 -3.06 -2.17
C HIS A 61 -11.57 -2.91 -3.41
N ASN A 62 -11.58 -1.73 -4.04
CA ASN A 62 -12.40 -1.47 -5.23
C ASN A 62 -11.80 -2.07 -6.51
N ALA A 63 -10.57 -2.59 -6.48
CA ALA A 63 -9.95 -3.25 -7.63
C ALA A 63 -10.50 -4.68 -7.90
N GLU A 64 -11.22 -5.28 -6.95
CA GLU A 64 -11.75 -6.66 -7.06
C GLU A 64 -13.27 -6.73 -7.37
N ARG A 65 -13.92 -5.59 -7.62
CA ARG A 65 -15.38 -5.49 -7.88
C ARG A 65 -15.75 -5.01 -9.30
N ALA A 66 -14.79 -4.89 -10.21
CA ALA A 66 -15.01 -4.49 -11.60
C ALA A 66 -14.90 -5.68 -12.56
#